data_AF-A0A349NDQ9-F1
#
_entry.id   AF-A0A349NDQ9-F1
#
_cell.length_a   1.000
_cell.length_b   1.000
_cell.length_c   1.000
_cell.angle_alpha   90.00
_cell.angle_beta   90.00
_cell.angle_gamma   90.00
#
_symmetry.space_group_name_H-M   'P 1'
#
loop_
_entity.id
_entity.type
_entity.pdbx_description
1 polymer ?
#
loop_
_entity_poly.entity_id
_entity_poly.type
_entity_poly.pdbx_seq_one_letter_code
_entity_poly.pdbx_strand_id
1 'polypeptide(L)'
;MAQYQKTTIIPCTAEDLYQWHARDGAFERLIPPWQSMDILSRRGGIEKGANIHIRLKRLGISTDWIAQISEGLEDSFFVDSQLKGPFEKWIHRHEFSEVDSHQCHLTDSIDYSLPAGKLGAFFGGRFVASDLERVFRYRHDVTKNDLAAWNAYRSYPKFNVLISGGYGFIGSRLANFLKGQGHSVSVLSRNPRQGDFGWDPENGSIDSTGFNGFDAIIHLAGENLGAGRWNDTLKK
;
A
#
# COMPACT_ATOMS: atom_id res chain seq x y z
N MET A 1 -1.07 22.76 16.84
CA MET A 1 -0.79 21.80 15.77
C MET A 1 0.44 21.01 16.18
N ALA A 2 0.38 19.69 16.04
CA ALA A 2 1.53 18.82 16.24
C ALA A 2 2.17 18.55 14.87
N GLN A 3 3.48 18.29 14.89
CA GLN A 3 4.25 17.99 13.69
C GLN A 3 4.94 16.64 13.86
N TYR A 4 4.97 15.87 12.79
CA TYR A 4 5.79 14.68 12.65
C TYR A 4 6.59 14.78 11.35
N GLN A 5 7.85 14.37 11.38
CA GLN A 5 8.67 14.33 10.19
C GLN A 5 9.53 13.06 10.19
N LYS A 6 9.69 12.47 9.01
CA LYS A 6 10.63 11.38 8.77
C LYS A 6 11.32 11.57 7.43
N THR A 7 12.63 11.36 7.41
CA THR A 7 13.44 11.37 6.18
C THR A 7 14.19 10.05 6.01
N THR A 8 14.30 9.55 4.79
CA THR A 8 15.09 8.35 4.47
C THR A 8 15.74 8.51 3.10
N ILE A 9 16.98 8.05 2.97
CA ILE A 9 17.68 7.97 1.69
C ILE A 9 17.21 6.71 0.95
N ILE A 10 16.74 6.90 -0.28
CA ILE A 10 16.24 5.88 -1.19
C ILE A 10 17.22 5.76 -2.37
N PRO A 11 17.61 4.55 -2.80
CA PRO A 11 18.63 4.37 -3.83
C PRO A 11 18.02 4.51 -5.24
N CYS A 12 17.43 5.66 -5.58
CA CYS A 12 16.90 6.00 -6.90
C CYS A 12 16.92 7.52 -7.13
N THR A 13 16.54 7.98 -8.33
CA THR A 13 16.33 9.41 -8.60
C THR A 13 15.04 9.92 -7.96
N ALA A 14 14.89 11.25 -7.84
CA ALA A 14 13.65 11.87 -7.33
C ALA A 14 12.45 11.58 -8.25
N GLU A 15 12.67 11.60 -9.58
CA GLU A 15 11.69 11.18 -10.58
C GLU A 15 11.25 9.72 -10.36
N ASP A 16 12.19 8.77 -10.26
CA ASP A 16 11.86 7.35 -10.04
C ASP A 16 11.03 7.15 -8.76
N LEU A 17 11.34 7.90 -7.69
CA LEU A 17 10.62 7.85 -6.42
C LEU A 17 9.22 8.45 -6.53
N TYR A 18 9.07 9.60 -7.19
CA TYR A 18 7.76 10.23 -7.43
C TYR A 18 6.87 9.31 -8.27
N GLN A 19 7.40 8.81 -9.39
CA GLN A 19 6.70 7.92 -10.29
C GLN A 19 6.32 6.60 -9.62
N TRP A 20 7.15 6.06 -8.70
CA TRP A 20 6.76 4.89 -7.91
C TRP A 20 5.51 5.12 -7.06
N HIS A 21 5.35 6.30 -6.46
CA HIS A 21 4.13 6.64 -5.70
C HIS A 21 2.89 6.77 -6.59
N ALA A 22 3.07 7.11 -7.87
CA ALA A 22 1.99 7.17 -8.85
C ALA A 22 1.53 5.79 -9.36
N ARG A 23 2.33 4.72 -9.17
CA ARG A 23 2.02 3.39 -9.71
C ARG A 23 0.84 2.71 -9.00
N ASP A 24 0.15 1.88 -9.77
CA ASP A 24 -0.85 0.95 -9.24
C ASP A 24 -0.22 -0.03 -8.25
N GLY A 25 -0.86 -0.22 -7.10
CA GLY A 25 -0.36 -1.06 -6.02
C GLY A 25 0.56 -0.35 -5.02
N ALA A 26 1.12 0.82 -5.35
CA ALA A 26 2.05 1.53 -4.45
C ALA A 26 1.37 1.93 -3.13
N PHE A 27 0.14 2.47 -3.20
CA PHE A 27 -0.65 2.78 -2.01
C PHE A 27 -0.87 1.54 -1.14
N GLU A 28 -1.27 0.42 -1.76
CA GLU A 28 -1.55 -0.84 -1.08
C GLU A 28 -0.29 -1.44 -0.42
N ARG A 29 0.90 -1.24 -1.02
CA ARG A 29 2.19 -1.61 -0.42
C ARG A 29 2.46 -0.84 0.87
N LEU A 30 2.10 0.44 0.88
CA LEU A 30 2.30 1.35 2.01
C LEU A 30 1.35 1.10 3.18
N ILE A 31 0.30 0.27 3.02
CA ILE A 31 -0.61 -0.10 4.10
C ILE A 31 0.08 -1.09 5.07
N PRO A 32 0.35 -0.70 6.33
CA PRO A 32 0.94 -1.59 7.31
C PRO A 32 0.00 -2.77 7.65
N PRO A 33 0.52 -3.99 7.87
CA PRO A 33 -0.30 -5.18 8.14
C PRO A 33 -1.17 -5.09 9.39
N TRP A 34 -0.83 -4.21 10.34
CA TRP A 34 -1.62 -4.01 11.57
C TRP A 34 -2.72 -2.96 11.42
N GLN A 35 -2.77 -2.22 10.31
CA GLN A 35 -3.84 -1.27 10.04
C GLN A 35 -4.94 -1.96 9.25
N SER A 36 -6.08 -2.18 9.89
CA SER A 36 -7.27 -2.68 9.21
C SER A 36 -7.98 -1.52 8.53
N MET A 37 -8.07 -1.55 7.20
CA MET A 37 -8.83 -0.58 6.43
C MET A 37 -9.47 -1.20 5.18
N ASP A 38 -10.59 -0.65 4.75
CA ASP A 38 -11.19 -0.95 3.45
C ASP A 38 -11.05 0.28 2.54
N ILE A 39 -10.62 0.09 1.29
CA ILE A 39 -10.66 1.14 0.27
C ILE A 39 -12.07 1.10 -0.33
N LEU A 40 -12.87 2.15 -0.09
CA LEU A 40 -14.25 2.23 -0.56
C LEU A 40 -14.34 2.84 -1.95
N SER A 41 -13.53 3.87 -2.22
CA SER A 41 -13.35 4.43 -3.56
C SER A 41 -12.01 5.11 -3.69
N ARG A 42 -11.48 5.14 -4.90
CA ARG A 42 -10.26 5.87 -5.28
C ARG A 42 -10.46 6.45 -6.67
N ARG A 43 -10.09 7.71 -6.85
CA ARG A 43 -10.08 8.39 -8.14
C ARG A 43 -8.75 9.10 -8.30
N GLY A 44 -8.04 8.75 -9.36
CA GLY A 44 -6.72 9.29 -9.63
C GLY A 44 -5.59 8.61 -8.86
N GLY A 45 -4.39 9.16 -9.02
CA GLY A 45 -3.16 8.77 -8.34
C GLY A 45 -2.71 9.85 -7.35
N ILE A 46 -1.60 10.50 -7.69
CA ILE A 46 -0.96 11.55 -6.87
C ILE A 46 -1.09 12.95 -7.50
N GLU A 47 -1.89 13.09 -8.56
CA GLU A 47 -2.19 14.35 -9.20
C GLU A 47 -3.18 15.19 -8.38
N LYS A 48 -3.09 16.52 -8.51
CA LYS A 48 -3.97 17.45 -7.81
C LYS A 48 -5.44 17.15 -8.10
N GLY A 49 -6.23 17.02 -7.03
CA GLY A 49 -7.67 16.71 -7.09
C GLY A 49 -8.00 15.23 -6.95
N ALA A 50 -7.02 14.33 -7.11
CA ALA A 50 -7.18 12.91 -6.82
C ALA A 50 -7.67 12.72 -5.38
N ASN A 51 -8.52 11.72 -5.16
CA ASN A 51 -9.13 11.48 -3.86
C ASN A 51 -9.28 9.99 -3.55
N ILE A 52 -9.23 9.70 -2.25
CA ILE A 52 -9.41 8.36 -1.72
C ILE A 52 -10.37 8.40 -0.53
N HIS A 53 -11.30 7.47 -0.50
CA HIS A 53 -12.21 7.23 0.61
C HIS A 53 -11.91 5.85 1.19
N ILE A 54 -11.39 5.84 2.41
CA ILE A 54 -11.10 4.62 3.16
C ILE A 54 -11.95 4.55 4.42
N ARG A 55 -12.20 3.33 4.87
CA ARG A 55 -12.79 3.05 6.18
C ARG A 55 -11.74 2.43 7.08
N LEU A 56 -11.32 3.17 8.11
CA LEU A 56 -10.45 2.65 9.14
C LEU A 56 -11.26 1.81 10.13
N LYS A 57 -10.72 0.65 10.52
CA LYS A 57 -11.29 -0.25 11.52
C LYS A 57 -10.32 -0.39 12.68
N ARG A 58 -10.72 0.04 13.87
CA ARG A 58 -9.90 -0.06 15.07
C ARG A 58 -10.77 -0.43 16.27
N LEU A 59 -10.44 -1.55 16.93
CA LEU A 59 -11.07 -1.99 18.18
C LEU A 59 -12.61 -1.98 18.13
N GLY A 60 -13.21 -2.47 17.03
CA GLY A 60 -14.66 -2.51 16.83
C GLY A 60 -15.30 -1.18 16.37
N ILE A 61 -14.54 -0.08 16.34
CA ILE A 61 -14.99 1.20 15.81
C ILE A 61 -14.57 1.32 14.34
N SER A 62 -15.50 1.78 13.50
CA SER A 62 -15.23 2.12 12.11
C SER A 62 -15.35 3.62 11.88
N THR A 63 -14.36 4.22 11.21
CA THR A 63 -14.36 5.66 10.91
C THR A 63 -13.97 5.87 9.45
N ASP A 64 -14.77 6.66 8.74
CA ASP A 64 -14.48 7.05 7.36
C ASP A 64 -13.41 8.15 7.34
N TRP A 65 -12.40 7.96 6.50
CA TRP A 65 -11.39 8.95 6.17
C TRP A 65 -11.44 9.22 4.67
N ILE A 66 -11.67 10.48 4.31
CA ILE A 66 -11.65 11.00 2.95
C ILE A 66 -10.46 11.95 2.83
N ALA A 67 -9.50 11.61 1.98
CA ALA A 67 -8.31 12.40 1.69
C ALA A 67 -8.30 12.83 0.21
N GLN A 68 -7.71 14.00 -0.06
CA GLN A 68 -7.53 14.55 -1.39
C GLN A 68 -6.11 15.09 -1.56
N ILE A 69 -5.54 14.91 -2.75
CA ILE A 69 -4.30 15.59 -3.14
C ILE A 69 -4.60 17.07 -3.37
N SER A 70 -4.12 17.93 -2.47
CA SER A 70 -4.37 19.37 -2.50
C SER A 70 -3.39 20.11 -3.41
N GLU A 71 -2.14 19.66 -3.43
CA GLU A 71 -1.03 20.33 -4.12
C GLU A 71 -0.01 19.30 -4.61
N GLY A 72 0.77 19.67 -5.63
CA GLY A 72 1.88 18.87 -6.11
C GLY A 72 2.68 19.57 -7.18
N LEU A 73 3.95 19.20 -7.26
CA LEU A 73 4.89 19.51 -8.34
C LEU A 73 5.53 18.20 -8.75
N GLU A 74 5.44 17.87 -10.03
CA GLU A 74 5.96 16.62 -10.60
C GLU A 74 7.45 16.44 -10.22
N ASP A 75 7.82 15.20 -9.90
CA ASP A 75 9.15 14.77 -9.46
C ASP A 75 9.72 15.46 -8.21
N SER A 76 8.92 16.31 -7.54
CA SER A 76 9.37 17.09 -6.39
C SER A 76 8.52 16.84 -5.15
N PHE A 77 7.19 16.99 -5.21
CA PHE A 77 6.35 16.75 -4.05
C PHE A 77 4.88 16.54 -4.41
N PHE A 78 4.14 15.96 -3.48
CA PHE A 78 2.67 16.08 -3.43
C PHE A 78 2.18 16.17 -1.99
N VAL A 79 0.99 16.72 -1.81
CA VAL A 79 0.38 16.94 -0.49
C VAL A 79 -1.00 16.32 -0.47
N ASP A 80 -1.24 15.39 0.46
CA ASP A 80 -2.58 14.91 0.77
C ASP A 80 -3.14 15.62 2.02
N SER A 81 -4.38 16.07 1.90
CA SER A 81 -5.11 16.72 2.97
C SER A 81 -6.38 15.94 3.28
N GLN A 82 -6.68 15.81 4.57
CA GLN A 82 -7.93 15.19 5.02
C GLN A 82 -9.10 16.15 4.81
N LEU A 83 -10.13 15.69 4.10
CA LEU A 83 -11.43 16.36 3.99
C LEU A 83 -12.38 15.94 5.11
N LYS A 84 -12.33 14.66 5.50
CA LYS A 84 -13.08 14.08 6.61
C LYS A 84 -12.26 12.96 7.23
N GLY A 85 -12.23 12.83 8.55
CA GLY A 85 -11.49 11.74 9.17
C GLY A 85 -11.34 11.90 10.68
N PRO A 86 -10.45 11.11 11.30
CA PRO A 86 -10.29 11.05 12.76
C PRO A 86 -9.55 12.27 13.34
N PHE A 87 -8.94 13.11 12.50
CA PHE A 87 -8.24 14.32 12.93
C PHE A 87 -9.10 15.57 12.71
N GLU A 88 -8.88 16.65 13.46
CA GLU A 88 -9.47 17.96 13.15
C GLU A 88 -8.82 18.57 11.90
N LYS A 89 -7.51 18.34 11.75
CA LYS A 89 -6.71 18.73 10.60
C LYS A 89 -5.64 17.68 10.38
N TRP A 90 -5.42 17.34 9.12
CA TRP A 90 -4.31 16.48 8.68
C TRP A 90 -3.86 16.96 7.31
N ILE A 91 -2.60 17.35 7.23
CA ILE A 91 -1.88 17.69 6.00
C ILE A 91 -0.62 16.85 6.01
N HIS A 92 -0.45 16.00 5.02
CA HIS A 92 0.73 15.17 4.84
C HIS A 92 1.40 15.57 3.52
N ARG A 93 2.62 16.10 3.62
CA ARG A 93 3.50 16.44 2.51
C ARG A 93 4.51 15.31 2.29
N HIS A 94 4.53 14.81 1.07
CA HIS A 94 5.54 13.91 0.53
C HIS A 94 6.52 14.73 -0.31
N GLU A 95 7.79 14.75 0.06
CA GLU A 95 8.83 15.51 -0.65
C GLU A 95 9.96 14.59 -1.10
N PHE A 96 10.42 14.84 -2.32
CA PHE A 96 11.45 14.11 -3.04
C PHE A 96 12.54 15.11 -3.43
N SER A 97 13.75 14.91 -2.89
CA SER A 97 14.89 15.77 -3.21
C SER A 97 16.13 14.95 -3.50
N GLU A 98 16.92 15.39 -4.48
CA GLU A 98 18.14 14.68 -4.87
C GLU A 98 19.20 14.78 -3.77
N VAL A 99 19.87 13.65 -3.51
CA VAL A 99 21.13 13.60 -2.76
C VAL A 99 22.28 13.63 -3.76
N ASP A 100 22.18 12.78 -4.78
CA ASP A 100 23.09 12.67 -5.92
C ASP A 100 22.35 12.04 -7.12
N SER A 101 23.09 11.67 -8.18
CA SER A 101 22.52 11.10 -9.41
C SER A 101 21.84 9.73 -9.25
N HIS A 102 21.98 9.06 -8.11
CA HIS A 102 21.47 7.72 -7.84
C HIS A 102 20.72 7.58 -6.52
N GLN A 103 20.65 8.66 -5.74
CA GLN A 103 20.03 8.68 -4.42
C GLN A 103 19.16 9.91 -4.23
N CYS A 104 18.03 9.73 -3.56
CA CYS A 104 17.14 10.82 -3.17
C CYS A 104 16.65 10.67 -1.74
N HIS A 105 16.27 11.79 -1.14
CA HIS A 105 15.55 11.84 0.11
C HIS A 105 14.05 11.67 -0.15
N LEU A 106 13.44 10.71 0.54
CA LEU A 106 12.01 10.71 0.83
C LEU A 106 11.80 11.40 2.17
N THR A 107 11.11 12.54 2.17
CA THR A 107 10.71 13.25 3.39
C THR A 107 9.19 13.30 3.50
N ASP A 108 8.66 12.65 4.54
CA ASP A 108 7.26 12.74 4.92
C ASP A 108 7.13 13.74 6.08
N SER A 109 6.36 14.81 5.88
CA SER A 109 6.06 15.82 6.90
C SER A 109 4.56 15.91 7.13
N ILE A 110 4.12 15.78 8.37
CA ILE A 110 2.70 15.74 8.75
C ILE A 110 2.39 16.85 9.75
N ASP A 111 1.50 17.75 9.35
CA ASP A 111 0.87 18.73 10.23
C ASP A 111 -0.52 18.23 10.62
N TYR A 112 -0.74 17.97 11.91
CA TYR A 112 -2.00 17.41 12.40
C TYR A 112 -2.51 18.03 13.70
N SER A 113 -3.82 17.95 13.89
CA SER A 113 -4.53 18.34 15.12
C SER A 113 -5.45 17.22 15.58
N LEU A 114 -5.34 16.87 16.86
CA LEU A 114 -6.18 15.83 17.48
C LEU A 114 -7.57 16.37 17.82
N PRO A 115 -8.60 15.52 17.72
CA PRO A 115 -9.94 15.88 18.19
C PRO A 115 -9.96 16.14 19.71
N ALA A 116 -10.85 17.02 20.15
CA ALA A 116 -11.11 17.34 21.56
C ALA A 116 -9.98 18.11 22.29
N GLY A 117 -9.14 18.85 21.55
CA GLY A 117 -8.22 19.84 22.11
C GLY A 117 -7.18 19.29 23.11
N LYS A 118 -6.86 20.06 24.16
CA LYS A 118 -5.75 19.77 25.10
C LYS A 118 -5.92 18.45 25.89
N LEU A 119 -7.15 18.02 26.15
CA LEU A 119 -7.44 16.77 26.87
C LEU A 119 -7.14 15.54 25.98
N GLY A 120 -7.50 15.60 24.70
CA GLY A 120 -7.13 14.57 23.71
C GLY A 120 -5.62 14.50 23.46
N ALA A 121 -4.94 15.65 23.47
CA ALA A 121 -3.48 15.72 23.32
C ALA A 121 -2.70 15.11 24.49
N PHE A 122 -3.17 15.26 25.73
CA PHE A 122 -2.47 14.75 26.91
C PHE A 122 -2.52 13.22 27.04
N PHE A 123 -3.68 12.60 26.78
CA PHE A 123 -3.84 11.14 26.88
C PHE A 123 -3.60 10.41 25.54
N GLY A 124 -3.96 11.03 24.41
CA GLY A 124 -3.84 10.43 23.08
C GLY A 124 -2.58 10.83 22.31
N GLY A 125 -1.93 11.95 22.65
CA GLY A 125 -0.81 12.49 21.88
C GLY A 125 0.40 11.57 21.80
N ARG A 126 0.81 10.98 22.92
CA ARG A 126 1.93 10.01 22.94
C ARG A 126 1.62 8.73 22.16
N PHE A 127 0.37 8.26 22.24
CA PHE A 127 -0.08 7.11 21.47
C PHE A 127 -0.03 7.42 19.97
N VAL A 128 -0.56 8.57 19.55
CA VAL A 128 -0.58 8.98 18.14
C VAL A 128 0.85 9.20 17.62
N ALA A 129 1.71 9.88 18.35
CA ALA A 129 3.11 10.06 17.95
C ALA A 129 3.84 8.71 17.77
N SER A 130 3.61 7.75 18.67
CA SER A 130 4.18 6.41 18.56
C SER A 130 3.61 5.61 17.39
N ASP A 131 2.31 5.76 17.09
CA ASP A 131 1.68 5.10 15.95
C ASP A 131 2.17 5.69 14.63
N LEU A 132 2.28 7.03 14.55
CA LEU A 132 2.87 7.74 13.41
C LEU A 132 4.29 7.23 13.15
N GLU A 133 5.16 7.18 14.17
CA GLU A 133 6.52 6.67 14.00
C GLU A 133 6.53 5.24 13.45
N ARG A 134 5.66 4.37 13.98
CA ARG A 134 5.58 2.98 13.52
C ARG A 134 5.10 2.86 12.08
N VAL A 135 4.08 3.63 11.71
CA VAL A 135 3.49 3.66 10.36
C VAL A 135 4.50 4.20 9.36
N PHE A 136 5.11 5.35 9.63
CA PHE A 136 6.04 5.99 8.72
C PHE A 136 7.37 5.27 8.63
N ARG A 137 7.84 4.62 9.71
CA ARG A 137 8.95 3.66 9.60
C ARG A 137 8.64 2.55 8.60
N TYR A 138 7.50 1.89 8.73
CA TYR A 138 7.10 0.84 7.80
C TYR A 138 6.98 1.34 6.37
N ARG A 139 6.33 2.49 6.14
CA ARG A 139 6.17 3.07 4.80
C ARG A 139 7.54 3.33 4.15
N HIS A 140 8.46 3.96 4.88
CA HIS A 140 9.80 4.24 4.38
C HIS A 140 10.61 2.96 4.11
N ASP A 141 10.53 1.97 5.00
CA ASP A 141 11.21 0.68 4.81
C ASP A 141 10.68 -0.04 3.57
N VAL A 142 9.36 -0.05 3.35
CA VAL A 142 8.74 -0.64 2.16
C VAL A 142 9.17 0.10 0.89
N THR A 143 9.06 1.43 0.85
CA THR A 143 9.48 2.21 -0.32
C THR A 143 10.94 1.97 -0.66
N LYS A 144 11.83 1.97 0.35
CA LYS A 144 13.25 1.70 0.16
C LYS A 144 13.51 0.32 -0.42
N ASN A 145 12.87 -0.70 0.14
CA ASN A 145 13.05 -2.08 -0.31
C ASN A 145 12.48 -2.31 -1.71
N ASP A 146 11.31 -1.73 -2.00
CA ASP A 146 10.66 -1.88 -3.30
C ASP A 146 11.46 -1.21 -4.41
N LEU A 147 12.03 -0.03 -4.15
CA LEU A 147 12.87 0.68 -5.12
C LEU A 147 14.28 0.08 -5.25
N ALA A 148 14.84 -0.48 -4.17
CA ALA A 148 16.07 -1.26 -4.27
C ALA A 148 15.88 -2.50 -5.15
N ALA A 149 14.78 -3.24 -4.96
CA ALA A 149 14.43 -4.37 -5.80
C ALA A 149 14.16 -3.92 -7.25
N TRP A 150 13.42 -2.84 -7.43
CA TRP A 150 13.14 -2.29 -8.75
C TRP A 150 14.43 -1.94 -9.50
N ASN A 151 15.38 -1.25 -8.87
CA ASN A 151 16.64 -0.91 -9.51
C ASN A 151 17.49 -2.13 -9.85
N ALA A 152 17.46 -3.18 -9.02
CA ALA A 152 18.15 -4.43 -9.33
C ALA A 152 17.57 -5.17 -10.55
N TYR A 153 16.26 -5.03 -10.81
CA TYR A 153 15.56 -5.81 -11.85
C TYR A 153 14.93 -4.96 -12.97
N ARG A 154 15.11 -3.64 -13.00
CA ARG A 154 14.43 -2.75 -13.97
C ARG A 154 14.78 -3.03 -15.42
N SER A 155 15.97 -3.58 -15.69
CA SER A 155 16.44 -3.95 -17.03
C SER A 155 15.87 -5.28 -17.54
N TYR A 156 15.25 -6.08 -16.68
CA TYR A 156 14.65 -7.36 -17.08
C TYR A 156 13.28 -7.15 -17.72
N PRO A 157 12.86 -8.04 -18.63
CA PRO A 157 11.52 -7.97 -19.23
C PRO A 157 10.41 -7.98 -18.17
N LYS A 158 9.33 -7.25 -18.45
CA LYS A 158 8.12 -7.31 -17.65
C LYS A 158 7.32 -8.54 -18.05
N PHE A 159 6.74 -9.18 -17.04
CA PHE A 159 6.04 -10.45 -17.17
C PHE A 159 4.55 -10.26 -16.93
N ASN A 160 3.75 -11.07 -17.63
CA ASN A 160 2.38 -11.37 -17.29
C ASN A 160 2.37 -12.54 -16.32
N VAL A 161 1.96 -12.29 -15.07
CA VAL A 161 2.04 -13.24 -13.97
C VAL A 161 0.64 -13.66 -13.53
N LEU A 162 0.39 -14.97 -13.51
CA LEU A 162 -0.82 -15.54 -12.92
C LEU A 162 -0.54 -15.99 -11.48
N ILE A 163 -1.36 -15.55 -10.52
CA ILE A 163 -1.17 -15.88 -9.10
C ILE A 163 -2.42 -16.61 -8.57
N SER A 164 -2.27 -17.86 -8.14
CA SER A 164 -3.30 -18.51 -7.32
C SER A 164 -3.20 -18.03 -5.87
N GLY A 165 -4.33 -17.88 -5.18
CA GLY A 165 -4.31 -17.32 -3.82
C GLY A 165 -3.92 -15.83 -3.77
N GLY A 166 -4.07 -15.10 -4.88
CA GLY A 166 -3.71 -13.68 -5.00
C GLY A 166 -4.42 -12.73 -4.04
N TYR A 167 -5.51 -13.16 -3.40
CA TYR A 167 -6.21 -12.39 -2.36
C TYR A 167 -5.81 -12.75 -0.92
N GLY A 168 -4.94 -13.76 -0.76
CA GLY A 168 -4.47 -14.22 0.54
C GLY A 168 -3.46 -13.27 1.19
N PHE A 169 -2.98 -13.65 2.37
CA PHE A 169 -2.03 -12.86 3.16
C PHE A 169 -0.73 -12.55 2.41
N ILE A 170 -0.15 -13.56 1.76
CA ILE A 170 1.08 -13.42 0.95
C ILE A 170 0.72 -12.92 -0.45
N GLY A 171 -0.28 -13.54 -1.09
CA GLY A 171 -0.64 -13.26 -2.48
C GLY A 171 -0.98 -11.80 -2.75
N SER A 172 -1.72 -11.14 -1.86
CA SER A 172 -2.09 -9.73 -2.05
C SER A 172 -0.87 -8.80 -2.00
N ARG A 173 0.08 -9.08 -1.10
CA ARG A 173 1.33 -8.31 -0.97
C ARG A 173 2.26 -8.52 -2.16
N LEU A 174 2.36 -9.76 -2.64
CA LEU A 174 3.15 -10.10 -3.82
C LEU A 174 2.55 -9.49 -5.09
N ALA A 175 1.22 -9.59 -5.26
CA ALA A 175 0.52 -9.02 -6.40
C ALA A 175 0.75 -7.50 -6.50
N ASN A 176 0.57 -6.77 -5.40
CA ASN A 176 0.81 -5.32 -5.40
C ASN A 176 2.29 -4.96 -5.57
N PHE A 177 3.20 -5.81 -5.06
CA PHE A 177 4.63 -5.63 -5.29
C PHE A 177 4.95 -5.75 -6.78
N LEU A 178 4.56 -6.85 -7.43
CA LEU A 178 4.82 -7.10 -8.85
C LEU A 178 4.20 -6.03 -9.75
N LYS A 179 2.97 -5.57 -9.45
CA LYS A 179 2.36 -4.42 -10.13
C LYS A 179 3.21 -3.16 -10.00
N GLY A 180 3.66 -2.83 -8.79
CA GLY A 180 4.57 -1.70 -8.54
C GLY A 180 5.93 -1.82 -9.23
N GLN A 181 6.37 -3.03 -9.58
CA GLN A 181 7.56 -3.31 -10.38
C GLN A 181 7.33 -3.22 -11.90
N GLY A 182 6.07 -3.04 -12.34
CA GLY A 182 5.64 -2.93 -13.73
C GLY A 182 5.22 -4.25 -14.39
N HIS A 183 5.03 -5.33 -13.63
CA HIS A 183 4.48 -6.59 -14.16
C HIS A 183 2.94 -6.51 -14.25
N SER A 184 2.37 -7.21 -15.22
CA SER A 184 0.92 -7.45 -15.26
C SER A 184 0.59 -8.62 -14.34
N VAL A 185 -0.43 -8.49 -13.48
CA VAL A 185 -0.80 -9.54 -12.53
C VAL A 185 -2.27 -9.88 -12.67
N SER A 186 -2.55 -11.16 -12.93
CA SER A 186 -3.88 -11.75 -12.93
C SER A 186 -4.03 -12.72 -11.75
N VAL A 187 -5.26 -12.88 -11.24
CA VAL A 187 -5.54 -13.77 -10.11
C VAL A 187 -6.33 -14.98 -10.56
N LEU A 188 -5.90 -16.15 -10.09
CA LEU A 188 -6.64 -17.41 -10.17
C LEU A 188 -7.31 -17.68 -8.83
N SER A 189 -8.64 -17.73 -8.80
CA SER A 189 -9.43 -17.75 -7.56
C SER A 189 -10.58 -18.76 -7.60
N ARG A 190 -10.88 -19.33 -6.43
CA ARG A 190 -12.10 -20.13 -6.18
C ARG A 190 -13.37 -19.28 -6.18
N ASN A 191 -13.22 -18.00 -5.84
CA ASN A 191 -14.28 -17.00 -5.89
C ASN A 191 -13.76 -15.84 -6.75
N PRO A 192 -13.80 -15.97 -8.08
CA PRO A 192 -13.24 -14.97 -8.99
C PRO A 192 -14.02 -13.66 -8.89
N ARG A 193 -13.30 -12.53 -8.89
CA ARG A 193 -13.85 -11.19 -9.08
C ARG A 193 -13.85 -10.86 -10.58
N GLN A 194 -14.43 -9.71 -10.93
CA GLN A 194 -14.40 -9.24 -12.32
C GLN A 194 -12.94 -9.14 -12.82
N GLY A 195 -12.63 -9.86 -13.90
CA GLY A 195 -11.28 -9.90 -14.50
C GLY A 195 -10.38 -11.01 -13.96
N ASP A 196 -10.82 -11.80 -12.98
CA ASP A 196 -10.09 -12.98 -12.50
C ASP A 196 -10.43 -14.22 -13.31
N PHE A 197 -9.55 -15.22 -13.18
CA PHE A 197 -9.78 -16.56 -13.68
C PHE A 197 -10.39 -17.45 -12.59
N GLY A 198 -11.38 -18.25 -12.97
CA GLY A 198 -12.02 -19.23 -12.10
C GLY A 198 -11.20 -20.51 -11.94
N TRP A 199 -11.14 -21.03 -10.71
CA TRP A 199 -10.51 -22.32 -10.42
C TRP A 199 -11.32 -23.11 -9.40
N ASP A 200 -11.62 -24.36 -9.75
CA ASP A 200 -12.21 -25.36 -8.88
C ASP A 200 -11.21 -26.50 -8.65
N PRO A 201 -10.47 -26.47 -7.52
CA PRO A 201 -9.53 -27.52 -7.16
C PRO A 201 -10.19 -28.87 -6.89
N GLU A 202 -11.44 -28.89 -6.40
CA GLU A 202 -12.13 -30.11 -5.98
C GLU A 202 -12.53 -30.94 -7.19
N ASN A 203 -13.02 -30.28 -8.24
CA ASN A 203 -13.37 -30.92 -9.50
C ASN A 203 -12.23 -30.90 -10.54
N GLY A 204 -11.06 -30.38 -10.18
CA GLY A 204 -9.89 -30.31 -11.06
C GLY A 204 -10.10 -29.44 -12.30
N SER A 205 -10.98 -28.44 -12.23
CA SER A 205 -11.34 -27.59 -13.38
C SER A 205 -10.81 -26.16 -13.23
N ILE A 206 -10.37 -25.58 -14.34
CA ILE A 206 -9.88 -24.21 -14.44
C ILE A 206 -10.59 -23.57 -15.62
N ASP A 207 -11.07 -22.34 -15.45
CA ASP A 207 -11.50 -21.53 -16.59
C ASP A 207 -10.27 -21.11 -17.38
N SER A 208 -9.88 -21.93 -18.36
CA SER A 208 -8.73 -21.68 -19.21
C SER A 208 -9.00 -20.65 -20.31
N THR A 209 -10.19 -20.05 -20.36
CA THR A 209 -10.55 -19.07 -21.39
C THR A 209 -9.65 -17.85 -21.26
N GLY A 210 -8.75 -17.66 -22.22
CA GLY A 210 -7.79 -16.55 -22.17
C GLY A 210 -6.54 -16.82 -21.31
N PHE A 211 -6.23 -18.08 -20.97
CA PHE A 211 -4.99 -18.46 -20.27
C PHE A 211 -3.69 -18.28 -21.08
N ASN A 212 -3.79 -17.88 -22.36
CA ASN A 212 -2.63 -17.69 -23.21
C ASN A 212 -1.89 -16.39 -22.84
N GLY A 213 -0.56 -16.44 -22.79
CA GLY A 213 0.29 -15.24 -22.66
C GLY A 213 0.80 -14.92 -21.26
N PHE A 214 0.70 -15.86 -20.31
CA PHE A 214 1.44 -15.77 -19.04
C PHE A 214 2.88 -16.24 -19.19
N ASP A 215 3.83 -15.44 -18.69
CA ASP A 215 5.25 -15.78 -18.65
C ASP A 215 5.60 -16.59 -17.40
N ALA A 216 4.81 -16.43 -16.32
CA ALA A 216 5.01 -17.10 -15.05
C ALA A 216 3.69 -17.39 -14.33
N ILE A 217 3.65 -18.52 -13.61
CA ILE A 217 2.56 -18.89 -12.69
C ILE A 217 3.14 -19.03 -11.29
N ILE A 218 2.52 -18.36 -10.33
CA ILE A 218 2.88 -18.44 -8.91
C ILE A 218 1.72 -19.08 -8.14
N HIS A 219 1.95 -20.27 -7.60
CA HIS A 219 0.94 -21.00 -6.84
C HIS A 219 1.03 -20.68 -5.34
N LEU A 220 0.17 -19.80 -4.83
CA LEU A 220 0.07 -19.48 -3.39
C LEU A 220 -1.26 -19.91 -2.78
N ALA A 221 -2.05 -20.70 -3.51
CA ALA A 221 -3.24 -21.31 -2.95
C ALA A 221 -2.88 -22.29 -1.84
N GLY A 222 -3.57 -22.14 -0.72
CA GLY A 222 -3.38 -22.95 0.47
C GLY A 222 -4.30 -22.46 1.57
N GLU A 223 -4.33 -23.20 2.67
CA GLU A 223 -5.10 -22.81 3.85
C GLU A 223 -4.40 -21.70 4.63
N ASN A 224 -5.19 -20.80 5.21
CA ASN A 224 -4.67 -19.76 6.08
C ASN A 224 -4.43 -20.35 7.49
N LEU A 225 -3.17 -20.64 7.81
CA LEU A 225 -2.75 -21.16 9.12
C LEU A 225 -3.04 -20.20 10.30
N GLY A 226 -3.38 -18.93 10.02
CA GLY A 226 -3.74 -17.91 11.01
C GLY A 226 -5.24 -17.65 11.16
N ALA A 227 -6.11 -18.33 10.39
CA ALA A 227 -7.56 -18.10 10.42
C ALA A 227 -8.28 -18.78 11.60
N GLY A 228 -7.61 -19.65 12.35
CA GLY A 228 -8.20 -20.41 13.46
C GLY A 228 -7.24 -20.64 14.63
N ARG A 229 -7.80 -21.09 15.77
CA ARG A 229 -7.00 -21.61 16.87
C ARG A 229 -6.34 -22.91 16.44
N TRP A 230 -5.05 -23.05 16.75
CA TRP A 230 -4.32 -24.29 16.52
C TRP A 230 -5.02 -25.45 17.23
N ASN A 231 -5.47 -26.42 16.45
CA ASN A 231 -6.02 -27.69 16.92
C ASN A 231 -5.13 -28.84 16.39
N ASP A 232 -5.30 -30.04 16.93
CA ASP A 232 -4.44 -31.17 16.56
C ASP A 232 -4.67 -31.66 15.11
N THR A 233 -5.74 -31.20 14.47
CA THR A 233 -6.01 -31.40 13.03
C THR A 233 -5.16 -30.49 12.16
N LEU A 234 -4.88 -29.24 12.59
CA LEU A 234 -4.03 -28.26 11.90
C LEU A 234 -2.52 -28.48 12.13
N LYS A 235 -2.15 -29.32 13.11
CA LYS A 235 -0.75 -29.62 13.49
C LYS A 235 -0.15 -30.84 12.75
N LYS A 236 -0.97 -31.61 12.06
CA LYS A 236 -0.54 -32.79 11.28
C LYS A 236 -0.28 -32.38 9.85
#